data_AF-A0A7S2ISD3-F1
#
_entry.id   AF-A0A7S2ISD3-F1
#
_cell.length_a   1.000
_cell.length_b   1.000
_cell.length_c   1.000
_cell.angle_alpha   90.00
_cell.angle_beta   90.00
_cell.angle_gamma   90.00
#
_symmetry.space_group_name_H-M   'P 1'
#
loop_
_entity.id
_entity.type
_entity.pdbx_description
1 polymer ?
#
loop_
_entity_poly.entity_id
_entity_poly.type
_entity_poly.pdbx_seq_one_letter_code
_entity_poly.pdbx_strand_id
1 'polypeptide(L)'
;NIDRLSTDVIDAVADALLKPLLKRLKDKSEKCREVSVRVLQSLVENTTDLSAMLPYVFPTLVGRLGCGDLDGVAHLPEVMRPDPEQKPTEIARPVEESEEVRKAL
;
A
#
# COMPACT_ATOMS: atom_id res chain seq x y z
N ASN A 1 6.86 -23.18 22.90
CA ASN A 1 5.64 -22.71 23.58
C ASN A 1 6.08 -21.49 24.36
N ILE A 2 6.08 -20.32 23.72
CA ILE A 2 6.56 -19.07 24.30
C ILE A 2 5.30 -18.28 24.62
N ASP A 3 5.19 -17.85 25.86
CA ASP A 3 4.03 -17.22 26.46
C ASP A 3 3.45 -16.12 25.55
N ARG A 4 2.18 -16.26 25.18
CA ARG A 4 1.43 -15.18 24.56
C ARG A 4 1.31 -14.07 25.60
N LEU A 5 1.81 -12.88 25.25
CA LEU A 5 1.56 -11.67 26.04
C LEU A 5 0.05 -11.42 26.14
N SER A 6 -0.37 -10.85 27.26
CA SER A 6 -1.76 -10.45 27.43
C SER A 6 -2.09 -9.25 26.52
N THR A 7 -3.36 -9.11 26.15
CA THR A 7 -3.81 -8.10 25.19
C THR A 7 -3.51 -6.68 25.65
N ASP A 8 -3.65 -6.39 26.94
CA ASP A 8 -3.31 -5.10 27.55
C ASP A 8 -1.82 -4.74 27.40
N VAL A 9 -0.93 -5.73 27.50
CA VAL A 9 0.50 -5.53 27.27
C VAL A 9 0.77 -5.26 25.80
N ILE A 10 0.12 -5.99 24.89
CA ILE A 10 0.28 -5.78 23.44
C ILE A 10 -0.19 -4.38 23.05
N ASP A 11 -1.34 -3.93 23.57
CA ASP A 11 -1.90 -2.62 23.29
C ASP A 11 -0.98 -1.50 23.81
N ALA A 12 -0.45 -1.64 25.03
CA ALA A 12 0.50 -0.68 25.59
C ALA A 12 1.82 -0.62 24.77
N VAL A 13 2.31 -1.78 24.30
CA VAL A 13 3.49 -1.86 23.43
C VAL A 13 3.20 -1.22 22.07
N ALA A 14 2.03 -1.47 21.49
CA ALA A 14 1.62 -0.87 20.22
C ALA A 14 1.55 0.66 20.34
N ASP A 15 0.92 1.19 21.39
CA ASP A 15 0.84 2.62 21.64
C ASP A 15 2.22 3.28 21.79
N ALA A 16 3.15 2.62 22.49
CA ALA A 16 4.50 3.12 22.70
C ALA A 16 5.38 3.04 21.43
N LEU A 17 5.26 1.96 20.65
CA LEU A 17 6.21 1.64 19.58
C LEU A 17 5.73 1.98 18.18
N LEU A 18 4.43 2.10 17.93
CA LEU A 18 3.88 2.26 16.57
C LEU A 18 4.50 3.44 15.83
N LYS A 19 4.43 4.65 16.39
CA LYS A 19 4.96 5.86 15.72
C LYS A 19 6.48 5.80 15.53
N PRO A 20 7.30 5.40 16.52
CA PRO A 20 8.73 5.16 16.31
C PRO A 20 9.03 4.14 15.19
N LEU A 21 8.34 3.00 15.16
CA LEU A 21 8.54 1.96 14.15
C LEU A 21 8.21 2.46 12.74
N LEU A 22 7.10 3.17 12.58
CA LEU A 22 6.70 3.75 11.30
C LEU A 22 7.74 4.76 10.77
N LYS A 23 8.36 5.55 11.66
CA LYS A 23 9.46 6.46 11.29
C LYS A 23 10.68 5.70 10.77
N ARG A 24 10.97 4.49 11.26
CA ARG A 24 12.10 3.66 10.81
C ARG A 24 11.88 3.02 9.45
N LEU A 25 10.65 2.97 8.93
CA LEU A 25 10.40 2.50 7.55
C LEU A 25 11.06 3.39 6.47
N LYS A 26 11.42 4.62 6.84
CA LYS A 26 12.16 5.59 6.00
C LYS A 26 13.65 5.68 6.35
N ASP A 27 14.19 4.79 7.18
CA ASP A 27 15.60 4.81 7.56
C ASP A 27 16.51 4.56 6.34
N LYS A 28 17.71 5.15 6.33
CA LYS A 28 18.71 4.94 5.26
C LYS A 28 19.26 3.51 5.30
N SER A 29 19.41 2.94 6.50
CA SER A 29 19.87 1.58 6.70
C SER A 29 18.79 0.57 6.33
N GLU A 30 19.11 -0.32 5.39
CA GLU A 30 18.21 -1.42 5.01
C GLU A 30 17.91 -2.33 6.20
N LYS A 31 18.91 -2.61 7.02
CA LYS A 31 18.73 -3.47 8.20
C LYS A 31 17.75 -2.87 9.20
N CYS A 32 17.81 -1.55 9.39
CA CYS A 32 16.87 -0.85 10.27
C CYS A 32 15.44 -0.93 9.74
N ARG A 33 15.25 -0.76 8.42
CA ARG A 33 13.93 -0.90 7.79
C ARG A 33 13.40 -2.33 7.97
N GLU A 34 14.21 -3.34 7.65
CA GLU A 34 13.85 -4.75 7.76
C GLU A 34 13.40 -5.13 9.18
N VAL A 35 14.20 -4.79 10.19
CA VAL A 35 13.86 -5.10 11.59
C VAL A 35 12.58 -4.39 12.00
N SER A 36 12.39 -3.13 11.59
CA SER A 36 11.19 -2.37 11.92
C SER A 36 9.93 -2.96 11.30
N VAL A 37 10.02 -3.46 10.07
CA VAL A 37 8.92 -4.18 9.41
C VAL A 37 8.61 -5.47 10.16
N ARG A 38 9.62 -6.26 10.56
CA ARG A 38 9.40 -7.51 11.31
C ARG A 38 8.71 -7.27 12.66
N VAL A 39 9.12 -6.23 13.40
CA VAL A 39 8.48 -5.88 14.67
C VAL A 39 7.04 -5.39 14.44
N LEU A 40 6.83 -4.53 13.44
CA LEU A 40 5.49 -4.06 13.08
C LEU A 40 4.56 -5.22 12.67
N GLN A 41 5.06 -6.17 11.88
CA GLN A 41 4.33 -7.38 11.50
C GLN A 41 3.93 -8.19 12.73
N SER A 42 4.87 -8.41 13.65
CA SER A 42 4.58 -9.14 14.89
C SER A 42 3.52 -8.44 15.74
N LEU A 43 3.52 -7.10 15.82
CA LEU A 43 2.46 -6.36 16.52
C LEU A 43 1.09 -6.55 15.84
N VAL A 44 1.05 -6.40 14.52
CA VAL A 44 -0.19 -6.56 13.73
C VAL A 44 -0.77 -7.97 13.85
N GLU A 45 0.08 -9.00 13.88
CA GLU A 45 -0.36 -10.41 14.03
C GLU A 45 -0.86 -10.75 15.44
N ASN A 46 -0.49 -9.98 16.46
CA ASN A 46 -0.84 -10.26 17.86
C ASN A 46 -1.90 -9.31 18.43
N THR A 47 -2.22 -8.22 17.74
CA THR A 47 -3.30 -7.30 18.10
C THR A 47 -4.67 -7.86 17.68
N THR A 48 -5.70 -7.62 18.51
CA THR A 48 -7.08 -8.04 18.23
C THR A 48 -7.87 -7.00 17.44
N ASP A 49 -7.52 -5.71 17.59
CA ASP A 49 -8.15 -4.59 16.88
C ASP A 49 -7.10 -3.65 16.24
N LEU A 50 -7.09 -3.61 14.91
CA LEU A 50 -6.18 -2.75 14.14
C LEU A 50 -6.70 -1.33 13.95
N SER A 51 -7.93 -1.02 14.36
CA SER A 51 -8.60 0.26 14.09
C SER A 51 -7.78 1.46 14.55
N ALA A 52 -7.13 1.36 15.71
CA ALA A 52 -6.26 2.41 16.24
C ALA A 52 -4.94 2.58 15.45
N MET A 53 -4.44 1.51 14.81
CA MET A 53 -3.17 1.51 14.08
C MET A 53 -3.33 1.95 12.61
N LEU A 54 -4.46 1.59 11.99
CA LEU A 54 -4.72 1.79 10.56
C LEU A 54 -4.51 3.23 10.06
N PRO A 55 -4.96 4.29 10.77
CA PRO A 55 -4.74 5.67 10.34
C PRO A 55 -3.26 6.07 10.22
N TYR A 56 -2.36 5.31 10.84
CA TYR A 56 -0.92 5.57 10.81
C TYR A 56 -0.18 4.60 9.88
N VAL A 57 -0.50 3.31 9.96
CA VAL A 57 0.16 2.26 9.19
C VAL A 57 -0.14 2.42 7.70
N PHE A 58 -1.42 2.55 7.34
CA PHE A 58 -1.85 2.50 5.94
C PHE A 58 -1.26 3.66 5.11
N PRO A 59 -1.34 4.94 5.53
CA PRO A 59 -0.71 6.04 4.78
C PRO A 59 0.82 5.90 4.68
N THR A 60 1.45 5.34 5.72
CA THR A 60 2.91 5.12 5.72
C THR A 60 3.30 4.08 4.67
N LEU A 61 2.55 2.98 4.56
CA LEU A 61 2.77 1.94 3.55
C LEU A 61 2.51 2.47 2.14
N VAL A 62 1.38 3.15 1.91
CA VAL A 62 1.04 3.75 0.61
C VAL A 62 2.17 4.68 0.14
N GLY A 63 2.63 5.58 1.02
CA GLY A 63 3.73 6.50 0.68
C GLY A 63 5.07 5.80 0.48
N ARG A 64 5.33 4.67 1.16
CA ARG A 64 6.60 3.95 1.06
C ARG A 64 6.69 3.06 -0.17
N LEU A 65 5.57 2.48 -0.57
CA LEU A 65 5.44 1.57 -1.70
C LEU A 65 5.09 2.30 -3.00
N GLY A 66 4.79 3.60 -2.94
CA GLY A 66 4.41 4.38 -4.11
C GLY A 66 3.01 4.06 -4.62
N CYS A 67 2.14 3.49 -3.77
CA CYS A 67 0.81 3.03 -4.15
C CYS A 67 -0.26 4.14 -4.11
N GLY A 68 0.13 5.41 -4.24
CA GLY A 68 -0.80 6.54 -4.19
C GLY A 68 -1.67 6.66 -5.44
N ASP A 69 -1.20 6.12 -6.57
CA ASP A 69 -1.87 6.14 -7.87
C ASP A 69 -1.56 4.86 -8.63
N LEU A 70 -1.98 3.71 -8.10
CA LEU A 70 -1.70 2.40 -8.70
C LEU A 70 -2.28 2.27 -10.12
N ASP A 71 -3.46 2.86 -10.33
CA ASP A 71 -4.16 2.82 -11.61
C ASP A 71 -3.63 3.88 -12.59
N GLY A 72 -2.80 4.80 -12.13
CA GLY A 72 -2.22 5.87 -12.94
C GLY A 72 -3.25 6.93 -13.37
N VAL A 73 -4.41 6.99 -12.74
CA VAL A 73 -5.55 7.85 -13.13
C VAL A 73 -5.78 9.02 -12.19
N ALA A 74 -4.97 9.19 -11.14
CA ALA A 74 -5.16 10.27 -10.18
C ALA A 74 -5.06 11.66 -10.82
N HIS A 75 -4.30 11.79 -11.91
CA HIS A 75 -4.17 13.02 -12.70
C HIS A 75 -5.40 13.33 -13.58
N LEU A 76 -6.29 12.35 -13.81
CA LEU A 76 -7.49 12.52 -14.61
C LEU A 76 -8.62 13.17 -13.78
N PRO A 77 -9.47 14.01 -14.41
CA PRO A 77 -10.75 14.43 -13.82
C PRO A 77 -11.59 13.22 -13.43
N GLU A 78 -12.37 13.30 -12.35
CA GLU A 78 -13.15 12.16 -11.84
C GLU A 78 -14.07 11.53 -12.90
N VAL A 79 -14.69 12.33 -13.76
CA VAL A 79 -15.56 11.86 -14.86
C VAL A 79 -14.81 11.02 -15.93
N MET A 80 -13.48 11.15 -15.98
CA MET A 80 -12.62 10.42 -16.92
C MET A 80 -11.91 9.22 -16.27
N ARG A 81 -12.04 9.04 -14.96
CA ARG A 81 -11.48 7.87 -14.28
C ARG A 81 -12.36 6.66 -14.58
N PRO A 82 -11.78 5.49 -14.88
CA PRO A 82 -12.54 4.27 -15.04
C PRO A 82 -13.25 3.93 -13.72
N ASP A 83 -14.39 3.26 -13.83
CA ASP A 83 -15.04 2.68 -12.67
C ASP A 83 -14.07 1.67 -12.02
N PRO A 84 -13.86 1.69 -10.69
CA PRO A 84 -12.96 0.74 -10.01
C PRO A 84 -13.23 -0.73 -10.35
N GLU A 85 -14.45 -1.08 -10.77
CA GLU A 85 -14.81 -2.45 -11.18
C GLU A 85 -14.35 -2.82 -12.61
N GLN A 86 -13.98 -1.84 -13.44
CA GLN A 86 -13.50 -2.06 -14.80
C GLN A 86 -12.09 -2.66 -14.80
N LYS A 87 -12.00 -3.95 -15.14
CA LYS A 87 -10.71 -4.63 -15.34
C LYS A 87 -10.06 -4.20 -16.67
N PRO A 88 -8.72 -4.17 -16.76
CA PRO A 88 -8.03 -3.97 -18.03
C PRO A 88 -8.49 -5.00 -19.05
N THR A 89 -9.21 -4.56 -20.08
CA THR A 89 -9.49 -5.39 -21.25
C THR A 89 -8.20 -5.58 -22.03
N GLU A 90 -7.79 -6.83 -22.25
CA GLU A 90 -6.77 -7.12 -23.27
C GLU A 90 -7.22 -6.48 -24.58
N ILE A 91 -6.43 -5.53 -25.08
CA ILE A 91 -6.65 -5.00 -26.41
C ILE A 91 -6.23 -6.10 -27.37
N ALA A 92 -7.18 -6.96 -27.73
CA ALA A 92 -7.01 -7.99 -28.73
C ALA A 92 -6.79 -7.30 -30.09
N ARG A 93 -5.55 -6.86 -30.33
CA ARG A 93 -5.06 -6.12 -31.51
C ARG A 93 -5.92 -4.91 -31.89
N PRO A 94 -5.47 -3.67 -31.65
CA PRO A 94 -6.09 -2.55 -32.34
C PRO A 94 -5.80 -2.73 -33.83
N VAL A 95 -6.81 -3.16 -34.60
CA VAL A 95 -6.77 -3.08 -36.07
C VAL A 95 -6.90 -1.60 -36.39
N GLU A 96 -5.77 -0.95 -36.62
CA GLU A 96 -5.71 0.47 -36.96
C GLU A 96 -6.13 0.63 -38.44
N GLU A 97 -7.43 0.68 -38.70
CA GLU A 97 -7.99 0.85 -40.06
C GLU A 97 -7.56 2.19 -40.72
N SER A 98 -7.19 3.17 -39.89
CA SER A 98 -6.72 4.49 -40.32
C SER A 98 -5.39 4.47 -41.08
N GLU A 99 -4.55 3.45 -40.88
CA GLU A 99 -3.26 3.32 -41.55
C GLU A 99 -3.39 3.02 -43.05
N GLU A 100 -4.44 2.31 -43.44
CA GLU A 100 -4.72 2.00 -44.84
C GLU A 100 -5.13 3.26 -45.61
N VAL A 101 -5.94 4.11 -44.98
CA VAL A 101 -6.38 5.41 -45.54
C VAL A 101 -5.20 6.37 -45.71
N ARG A 102 -4.26 6.39 -44.76
CA ARG A 102 -3.05 7.23 -44.83
C ARG A 102 -2.14 6.87 -46.00
N LYS A 103 -2.06 5.59 -46.36
CA LYS A 103 -1.25 5.11 -47.49
C LYS A 103 -1.92 5.33 -48.85
N ALA A 104 -3.21 5.66 -48.87
CA ALA A 104 -3.99 5.87 -50.09
C ALA A 104 -4.10 7.34 -50.53
N LEU A 105 -3.51 8.27 -49.77
CA LEU A 105 -3.36 9.70 -50.09
C LEU A 105 -1.94 10.00 -50.59
#